data_AF-A0A527H9M9-F1
#
_entry.id   AF-A0A527H9M9-F1
#
_cell.length_a   1.000
_cell.length_b   1.000
_cell.length_c   1.000
_cell.angle_alpha   90.00
_cell.angle_beta   90.00
_cell.angle_gamma   90.00
#
_symmetry.space_group_name_H-M   'P 1'
#
loop_
_entity.id
_entity.type
_entity.pdbx_description
1 polymer ?
#
loop_
_entity_poly.entity_id
_entity_poly.type
_entity_poly.pdbx_seq_one_letter_code
_entity_poly.pdbx_strand_id
1 'polypeptide(L)'
;MPDFGVLAEYAEYLFIAFWICGSALALGTLFHLALVQRETEPLHTFLKSLGRFFGDAERIANSLNGLGAGLAFISAIGVLKGAIAILSPFAWDKALAHADRILHFGRAPHEWLWFVVQSPLALKIINIAYNFWFVVLIIAVFTVCITRKDTKLRHQFLMSFMTVWTLGGFFLAMGLSSAGPCFYEQLGFGNDFHPLMQALAVADRVYPIWALSTQDMLW
;
A
#
# COMPACT_ATOMS: atom_id res chain seq x y z
N MET A 1 19.23 -13.40 -16.33
CA MET A 1 19.85 -13.28 -15.00
C MET A 1 18.91 -12.44 -14.14
N PRO A 2 18.79 -12.66 -12.83
CA PRO A 2 17.99 -11.78 -11.97
C PRO A 2 18.50 -10.34 -12.13
N ASP A 3 17.61 -9.40 -12.41
CA ASP A 3 17.97 -7.99 -12.50
C ASP A 3 18.12 -7.43 -11.08
N PHE A 4 19.35 -7.45 -10.58
CA PHE A 4 19.68 -6.90 -9.26
C PHE A 4 19.65 -5.37 -9.23
N GLY A 5 19.58 -4.69 -10.39
CA GLY A 5 19.48 -3.23 -10.47
C GLY A 5 18.17 -2.73 -9.87
N VAL A 6 17.06 -3.38 -10.22
CA VAL A 6 15.73 -3.09 -9.65
C VAL A 6 15.72 -3.31 -8.13
N LEU A 7 16.31 -4.41 -7.65
CA LEU A 7 16.40 -4.67 -6.20
C LEU A 7 17.20 -3.59 -5.46
N ALA A 8 18.27 -3.09 -6.06
CA ALA A 8 19.07 -2.01 -5.47
C ALA A 8 18.29 -0.70 -5.41
N GLU A 9 17.56 -0.34 -6.47
CA GLU A 9 16.75 0.87 -6.53
C GLU A 9 15.59 0.82 -5.51
N TYR A 10 14.87 -0.30 -5.44
CA TYR A 10 13.84 -0.50 -4.42
C TYR A 10 14.41 -0.49 -2.99
N ALA A 11 15.58 -1.08 -2.77
CA ALA A 11 16.24 -1.04 -1.47
C ALA A 11 16.64 0.40 -1.07
N GLU A 12 17.12 1.19 -2.04
CA GLU A 12 17.44 2.60 -1.84
C GLU A 12 16.19 3.42 -1.50
N TYR A 13 15.09 3.24 -2.25
CA TYR A 13 13.82 3.92 -1.93
C TYR A 13 13.28 3.54 -0.55
N LEU A 14 13.33 2.26 -0.19
CA LEU A 14 12.91 1.79 1.14
C LEU A 14 13.80 2.36 2.24
N PHE A 15 15.12 2.44 2.00
CA PHE A 15 16.06 3.04 2.94
C PHE A 15 15.79 4.53 3.14
N ILE A 16 15.61 5.30 2.06
CA ILE A 16 15.27 6.72 2.11
C ILE A 16 13.94 6.93 2.83
N ALA A 17 12.91 6.14 2.48
CA ALA A 17 11.61 6.22 3.13
C ALA A 17 11.69 5.90 4.63
N PHE A 18 12.43 4.85 5.01
CA PHE A 18 12.69 4.51 6.40
C PHE A 18 13.45 5.64 7.12
N TRP A 19 14.45 6.24 6.49
CA TRP A 19 15.22 7.35 7.04
C TRP A 19 14.37 8.60 7.27
N ILE A 20 13.56 8.98 6.27
CA ILE A 20 12.65 10.12 6.37
C ILE A 20 11.61 9.87 7.46
N CYS A 21 10.96 8.70 7.46
CA CYS A 21 9.94 8.35 8.47
C CYS A 21 10.55 8.29 9.87
N GLY A 22 11.73 7.67 10.01
CA GLY A 22 12.46 7.58 11.27
C GLY A 22 12.85 8.97 11.79
N SER A 23 13.34 9.84 10.91
CA SER A 23 13.69 11.23 11.26
C SER A 23 12.46 12.05 11.65
N ALA A 24 11.35 11.92 10.92
CA ALA A 24 10.09 12.61 11.22
C ALA A 24 9.51 12.15 12.56
N LEU A 25 9.53 10.84 12.86
CA LEU A 25 9.10 10.30 14.15
C LEU A 25 10.04 10.73 15.29
N ALA A 26 11.35 10.74 15.06
CA ALA A 26 12.34 11.21 16.04
C ALA A 26 12.12 12.69 16.38
N LEU A 27 11.97 13.54 15.35
CA LEU A 27 11.65 14.96 15.51
C LEU A 27 10.31 15.15 16.21
N GLY A 28 9.26 14.45 15.78
CA GLY A 28 7.93 14.51 16.41
C GLY A 28 7.96 14.12 17.89
N THR A 29 8.71 13.08 18.23
CA THR A 29 8.92 12.64 19.62
C THR A 29 9.67 13.71 20.42
N LEU A 30 10.73 14.29 19.85
CA LEU A 30 11.49 15.39 20.49
C LEU A 30 10.63 16.64 20.70
N PHE A 31 9.85 17.05 19.71
CA PHE A 31 8.91 18.18 19.84
C PHE A 31 7.83 17.90 20.87
N HIS A 32 7.30 16.68 20.92
CA HIS A 32 6.33 16.29 21.94
C HIS A 32 6.94 16.33 23.35
N LEU A 33 8.15 15.81 23.53
CA LEU A 33 8.87 15.85 24.81
C LEU A 33 9.19 17.30 25.25
N ALA A 34 9.62 18.14 24.31
CA ALA A 34 10.02 19.53 24.58
C ALA A 34 8.82 20.47 24.79
N LEU A 35 7.79 20.40 23.95
CA LEU A 35 6.68 21.36 23.93
C LEU A 35 5.48 20.93 24.77
N VAL A 36 5.17 19.63 24.81
CA VAL A 36 4.00 19.10 25.54
C VAL A 36 4.41 18.67 26.94
N GLN A 37 5.40 17.79 27.05
CA GLN A 37 5.85 17.27 28.35
C GLN A 37 6.78 18.24 29.09
N ARG A 38 7.33 19.25 28.38
CA ARG A 38 8.25 20.28 28.92
C ARG A 38 9.41 19.67 29.73
N GLU A 39 9.92 18.54 29.23
CA GLU A 39 11.11 17.90 29.81
C GLU A 39 12.30 18.87 29.74
N THR A 40 13.08 18.95 30.83
CA THR A 40 14.25 19.83 30.92
C THR A 40 15.41 19.37 30.03
N GLU A 41 15.49 18.07 29.71
CA GLU A 41 16.53 17.48 28.88
C GLU A 41 15.96 16.53 27.80
N PRO A 42 15.24 17.06 26.78
CA PRO A 42 14.49 16.24 25.83
C PRO A 42 15.39 15.32 24.98
N LEU A 43 16.61 15.76 24.65
CA LEU A 43 17.58 14.95 23.90
C LEU A 43 18.09 13.75 24.72
N HIS A 44 18.41 13.96 26.00
CA HIS A 44 18.88 12.88 26.86
C HIS A 44 17.77 11.86 27.14
N THR A 45 16.54 12.32 27.40
CA THR A 45 15.36 11.43 27.57
C THR A 45 15.08 10.63 26.29
N PHE A 46 15.22 11.24 25.11
CA PHE A 46 15.11 10.54 23.82
C PHE A 46 16.21 9.49 23.60
N LEU A 47 17.49 9.84 23.84
CA LEU A 47 18.61 8.90 23.72
C LEU A 47 18.51 7.73 24.71
N LYS A 48 18.06 8.01 25.94
CA LYS A 48 17.77 6.97 26.94
C LYS A 48 16.62 6.07 26.53
N SER A 49 15.58 6.63 25.88
CA SER A 49 14.49 5.88 25.28
C SER A 49 14.98 4.94 24.17
N LEU A 50 15.83 5.44 23.27
CA LEU A 50 16.51 4.63 22.25
C LEU A 50 17.33 3.49 22.85
N GLY A 51 18.15 3.77 23.87
CA GLY A 51 18.92 2.75 24.57
C GLY A 51 18.05 1.66 25.21
N ARG A 52 16.90 2.03 25.80
CA ARG A 52 15.92 1.06 26.33
C ARG A 52 15.19 0.30 25.23
N PHE A 53 14.90 0.96 24.12
CA PHE A 53 14.23 0.38 22.97
C PHE A 53 15.08 -0.73 22.33
N PHE A 54 16.38 -0.49 22.13
CA PHE A 54 17.32 -1.47 21.58
C PHE A 54 17.93 -2.41 22.62
N GLY A 55 17.87 -2.11 23.91
CA GLY A 55 18.43 -2.94 24.98
C GLY A 55 17.48 -4.01 25.54
N ASP A 56 16.21 -4.01 25.14
CA ASP A 56 15.21 -4.96 25.64
C ASP A 56 15.21 -6.25 24.79
N ALA A 57 15.76 -7.33 25.35
CA ALA A 57 15.88 -8.61 24.67
C ALA A 57 14.53 -9.24 24.29
N GLU A 58 13.50 -9.09 25.14
CA GLU A 58 12.15 -9.59 24.86
C GLU A 58 11.55 -8.85 23.66
N ARG A 59 11.70 -7.53 23.64
CA ARG A 59 11.27 -6.69 22.52
C ARG A 59 11.99 -7.05 21.22
N ILE A 60 13.31 -7.24 21.27
CA ILE A 60 14.09 -7.62 20.08
C ILE A 60 13.62 -8.98 19.56
N ALA A 61 13.47 -9.98 20.43
CA ALA A 61 12.99 -11.30 20.04
C ALA A 61 11.59 -11.23 19.40
N ASN A 62 10.66 -10.49 20.01
CA ASN A 62 9.31 -10.27 19.50
C ASN A 62 9.30 -9.55 18.14
N SER A 63 10.18 -8.57 17.98
CA SER A 63 10.35 -7.80 16.74
C SER A 63 10.88 -8.69 15.62
N LEU A 64 11.94 -9.46 15.89
CA LEU A 64 12.53 -10.38 14.92
C LEU A 64 11.52 -11.46 14.49
N ASN A 65 10.78 -12.03 15.44
CA ASN A 65 9.75 -13.02 15.13
C ASN A 65 8.61 -12.43 14.30
N GLY A 66 8.06 -11.27 14.72
CA GLY A 66 6.96 -10.62 14.02
C GLY A 66 7.35 -10.14 12.62
N LEU A 67 8.51 -9.50 12.48
CA LEU A 67 9.03 -9.05 11.19
C LEU A 67 9.38 -10.24 10.29
N GLY A 68 10.03 -11.28 10.81
CA GLY A 68 10.35 -12.49 10.05
C GLY A 68 9.10 -13.17 9.49
N ALA A 69 8.08 -13.39 10.34
CA ALA A 69 6.81 -13.94 9.92
C ALA A 69 6.08 -13.03 8.93
N GLY A 70 6.07 -11.71 9.17
CA GLY A 70 5.46 -10.72 8.29
C GLY A 70 6.10 -10.67 6.91
N LEU A 71 7.45 -10.68 6.83
CA LEU A 71 8.19 -10.67 5.57
C LEU A 71 7.96 -11.95 4.77
N ALA A 72 8.00 -13.11 5.42
CA ALA A 72 7.69 -14.38 4.77
C ALA A 72 6.26 -14.39 4.23
N PHE A 73 5.29 -13.91 5.02
CA PHE A 73 3.89 -13.84 4.63
C PHE A 73 3.65 -12.89 3.44
N ILE A 74 4.15 -11.65 3.51
CA ILE A 74 3.98 -10.65 2.43
C ILE A 74 4.63 -11.15 1.13
N SER A 75 5.81 -11.77 1.22
CA SER A 75 6.48 -12.36 0.05
C SER A 75 5.65 -13.48 -0.57
N ALA A 76 5.11 -14.39 0.25
CA ALA A 76 4.25 -15.46 -0.23
C ALA A 76 2.96 -14.93 -0.88
N ILE A 77 2.30 -13.95 -0.24
CA ILE A 77 1.10 -13.30 -0.80
C ILE A 77 1.42 -12.57 -2.12
N GLY A 78 2.58 -11.92 -2.23
CA GLY A 78 3.02 -11.28 -3.47
C GLY A 78 3.10 -12.26 -4.64
N VAL A 79 3.76 -13.40 -4.44
CA VAL A 79 3.85 -14.47 -5.45
C VAL A 79 2.47 -15.04 -5.77
N LEU A 80 1.66 -15.34 -4.75
CA LEU A 80 0.31 -15.88 -4.93
C LEU A 80 -0.59 -14.92 -5.72
N LYS A 81 -0.51 -13.62 -5.47
CA LYS A 81 -1.23 -12.60 -6.24
C LYS A 81 -0.79 -12.56 -7.69
N GLY A 82 0.50 -12.61 -7.98
CA GLY A 82 1.01 -12.69 -9.35
C GLY A 82 0.53 -13.94 -10.09
N ALA A 83 0.43 -15.07 -9.38
CA ALA A 83 -0.07 -16.31 -9.96
C ALA A 83 -1.55 -16.26 -10.38
N ILE A 84 -2.36 -15.33 -9.85
CA ILE A 84 -3.78 -15.21 -10.21
C ILE A 84 -3.96 -14.99 -11.72
N ALA A 85 -3.13 -14.17 -12.35
CA ALA A 85 -3.23 -13.89 -13.79
C ALA A 85 -3.09 -15.16 -14.64
N ILE A 86 -2.32 -16.15 -14.15
CA ILE A 86 -2.11 -17.44 -14.82
C ILE A 86 -3.22 -18.43 -14.46
N LEU A 87 -3.62 -18.48 -13.18
CA LEU A 87 -4.56 -19.46 -12.66
C LEU A 87 -6.03 -19.15 -13.00
N SER A 88 -6.39 -17.87 -13.07
CA SER A 88 -7.74 -17.36 -13.30
C SER A 88 -7.66 -16.11 -14.17
N PRO A 89 -7.56 -16.25 -15.51
CA PRO A 89 -7.33 -15.13 -16.41
C PRO A 89 -8.55 -14.22 -16.50
N PHE A 90 -8.61 -13.22 -15.62
CA PHE A 90 -9.41 -11.99 -15.73
C PHE A 90 -10.85 -12.18 -16.27
N ALA A 91 -11.51 -13.26 -15.87
CA ALA A 91 -12.78 -13.69 -16.46
C ALA A 91 -13.95 -12.77 -16.09
N TRP A 92 -13.80 -11.98 -15.02
CA TRP A 92 -14.87 -11.16 -14.47
C TRP A 92 -14.92 -9.74 -15.01
N ASP A 93 -13.96 -9.28 -15.83
CA ASP A 93 -13.91 -7.89 -16.31
C ASP A 93 -15.20 -7.44 -17.00
N LYS A 94 -15.69 -8.21 -17.98
CA LYS A 94 -16.95 -7.87 -18.69
C LYS A 94 -18.16 -7.92 -17.77
N ALA A 95 -18.24 -8.94 -16.91
CA ALA A 95 -19.36 -9.13 -16.00
C ALA A 95 -19.44 -8.00 -14.96
N LEU A 96 -18.30 -7.62 -14.37
CA LEU A 96 -18.21 -6.53 -13.42
C LEU A 96 -18.47 -5.18 -14.09
N ALA A 97 -17.90 -4.91 -15.26
CA ALA A 97 -18.18 -3.67 -16.00
C ALA A 97 -19.66 -3.52 -16.37
N HIS A 98 -20.32 -4.62 -16.75
CA HIS A 98 -21.76 -4.62 -17.01
C HIS A 98 -22.59 -4.43 -15.74
N ALA A 99 -22.27 -5.15 -14.66
CA ALA A 99 -22.93 -5.00 -13.38
C ALA A 99 -22.79 -3.57 -12.82
N ASP A 100 -21.61 -2.98 -12.97
CA ASP A 100 -21.31 -1.62 -12.54
C ASP A 100 -22.19 -0.60 -13.29
N ARG A 101 -22.36 -0.76 -14.60
CA ARG A 101 -23.32 0.07 -15.38
C ARG A 101 -24.77 -0.11 -14.93
N ILE A 102 -25.20 -1.34 -14.65
CA ILE A 102 -26.57 -1.60 -14.16
C ILE A 102 -26.79 -0.86 -12.84
N LEU A 103 -25.86 -0.97 -11.90
CA LEU A 103 -25.93 -0.32 -10.59
C LEU A 103 -25.93 1.21 -10.69
N HIS A 104 -25.32 1.76 -11.73
CA HIS A 104 -25.20 3.20 -11.96
C HIS A 104 -26.12 3.72 -13.08
N PHE A 105 -27.29 3.08 -13.25
CA PHE A 105 -28.39 3.52 -14.12
C PHE A 105 -28.02 3.60 -15.61
N GLY A 106 -27.26 2.62 -16.09
CA GLY A 106 -26.83 2.50 -17.48
C GLY A 106 -25.60 3.33 -17.84
N ARG A 107 -25.01 4.06 -16.87
CA ARG A 107 -23.78 4.84 -17.03
C ARG A 107 -22.64 4.21 -16.26
N ALA A 108 -21.41 4.41 -16.70
CA ALA A 108 -20.24 4.01 -15.92
C ALA A 108 -20.00 5.01 -14.77
N PRO A 109 -19.48 4.58 -13.59
CA PRO A 109 -19.27 5.47 -12.44
C PRO A 109 -18.37 6.66 -12.77
N HIS A 110 -17.36 6.46 -13.61
CA HIS A 110 -16.43 7.52 -14.00
C HIS A 110 -17.12 8.62 -14.84
N GLU A 111 -18.24 8.33 -15.50
CA GLU A 111 -19.04 9.31 -16.24
C GLU A 111 -19.79 10.25 -15.28
N TRP A 112 -20.29 9.71 -14.16
CA TRP A 112 -20.86 10.54 -13.08
C TRP A 112 -19.81 11.43 -12.43
N LEU A 113 -18.59 10.91 -12.30
CA LEU A 113 -17.46 11.59 -11.69
C LEU A 113 -16.60 12.35 -12.71
N TRP A 114 -17.11 12.61 -13.92
CA TRP A 114 -16.32 13.24 -14.98
C TRP A 114 -15.76 14.61 -14.57
N PHE A 115 -16.49 15.35 -13.73
CA PHE A 115 -16.03 16.62 -13.17
C PHE A 115 -14.74 16.50 -12.32
N VAL A 116 -14.52 15.34 -11.71
CA VAL A 116 -13.29 15.00 -10.97
C VAL A 116 -12.21 14.59 -11.97
N VAL A 117 -12.55 13.70 -12.91
CA VAL A 117 -11.62 13.16 -13.91
C VAL A 117 -11.01 14.26 -14.78
N GLN A 118 -11.78 15.30 -15.13
CA GLN A 118 -11.28 16.44 -15.92
C GLN A 118 -10.42 17.44 -15.12
N SER A 119 -10.30 17.29 -13.80
CA SER A 119 -9.55 18.21 -12.93
C SER A 119 -8.21 17.61 -12.52
N PRO A 120 -7.07 18.06 -13.09
CA PRO A 120 -5.75 17.54 -12.73
C PRO A 120 -5.43 17.70 -11.24
N LEU A 121 -5.90 18.79 -10.61
CA LEU A 121 -5.71 19.00 -9.18
C LEU A 121 -6.52 17.99 -8.35
N ALA A 122 -7.76 17.70 -8.73
CA ALA A 122 -8.57 16.71 -8.03
C ALA A 122 -7.95 15.32 -8.14
N LEU A 123 -7.52 14.93 -9.35
CA LEU A 123 -6.80 13.68 -9.58
C LEU A 123 -5.49 13.59 -8.78
N LYS A 124 -4.72 14.67 -8.69
CA LYS A 124 -3.52 14.71 -7.83
C LYS A 124 -3.85 14.44 -6.37
N ILE A 125 -4.89 15.08 -5.83
CA ILE A 125 -5.31 14.89 -4.43
C ILE A 125 -5.73 13.43 -4.20
N ILE A 126 -6.51 12.86 -5.14
CA ILE A 126 -6.92 11.45 -5.08
C ILE A 126 -5.71 10.53 -5.17
N ASN A 127 -4.76 10.78 -6.07
CA ASN A 127 -3.54 9.99 -6.19
C ASN A 127 -2.73 10.00 -4.89
N ILE A 128 -2.56 11.16 -4.24
CA ILE A 128 -1.86 11.25 -2.96
C ILE A 128 -2.62 10.48 -1.86
N ALA A 129 -3.93 10.71 -1.74
CA ALA A 129 -4.76 10.03 -0.74
C ALA A 129 -4.78 8.51 -0.94
N TYR A 130 -4.85 8.06 -2.19
CA TYR A 130 -4.80 6.65 -2.56
C TYR A 130 -3.43 6.03 -2.32
N ASN A 131 -2.33 6.76 -2.34
CA ASN A 131 -1.03 6.17 -1.98
C ASN A 131 -0.77 6.24 -0.46
N PHE A 132 -1.46 7.14 0.25
CA PHE A 132 -1.28 7.31 1.69
C PHE A 132 -1.74 6.10 2.51
N TRP A 133 -2.70 5.28 2.04
CA TRP A 133 -3.13 4.09 2.79
C TRP A 133 -1.98 3.07 2.96
N PHE A 134 -1.03 2.99 2.01
CA PHE A 134 0.16 2.14 2.16
C PHE A 134 1.02 2.59 3.35
N VAL A 135 1.19 3.90 3.54
CA VAL A 135 1.93 4.46 4.68
C VAL A 135 1.26 4.07 5.99
N VAL A 136 -0.07 4.23 6.07
CA VAL A 136 -0.86 3.85 7.25
C VAL A 136 -0.72 2.35 7.53
N LEU A 137 -0.84 1.50 6.51
CA LEU A 137 -0.71 0.06 6.63
C LEU A 137 0.68 -0.36 7.15
N ILE A 138 1.75 0.14 6.52
CA ILE A 138 3.12 -0.20 6.87
C ILE A 138 3.42 0.23 8.30
N ILE A 139 3.05 1.46 8.69
CA ILE A 139 3.26 1.96 10.05
C ILE A 139 2.48 1.12 11.06
N ALA A 140 1.23 0.77 10.78
CA ALA A 140 0.41 -0.03 11.68
C ALA A 140 1.01 -1.42 11.90
N VAL A 141 1.33 -2.14 10.83
CA VAL A 141 1.93 -3.49 10.90
C VAL A 141 3.29 -3.43 11.58
N PHE A 142 4.15 -2.49 11.19
CA PHE A 142 5.48 -2.35 11.78
C PHE A 142 5.38 -2.09 13.29
N THR A 143 4.51 -1.16 13.71
CA THR A 143 4.28 -0.83 15.13
C THR A 143 3.87 -2.07 15.93
N VAL A 144 2.97 -2.89 15.40
CA VAL A 144 2.53 -4.12 16.07
C VAL A 144 3.67 -5.16 16.13
N CYS A 145 4.46 -5.31 15.07
CA CYS A 145 5.62 -6.20 15.06
C CYS A 145 6.65 -5.80 16.12
N ILE A 146 6.93 -4.51 16.28
CA ILE A 146 7.98 -4.00 17.18
C ILE A 146 7.50 -3.68 18.60
N THR A 147 6.26 -4.05 18.93
CA THR A 147 5.67 -3.84 20.26
C THR A 147 6.42 -4.67 21.30
N ARG A 148 6.75 -4.04 22.43
CA ARG A 148 7.53 -4.66 23.51
C ARG A 148 6.89 -5.93 24.06
N LYS A 149 5.61 -5.84 24.44
CA LYS A 149 4.91 -6.91 25.15
C LYS A 149 4.34 -7.92 24.17
N ASP A 150 4.60 -9.19 24.44
CA ASP A 150 3.92 -10.25 23.72
C ASP A 150 2.49 -10.45 24.27
N THR A 151 1.53 -9.84 23.60
CA THR A 151 0.14 -9.80 24.06
C THR A 151 -0.78 -10.60 23.14
N LYS A 152 -1.93 -11.02 23.68
CA LYS A 152 -3.01 -11.62 22.89
C LYS A 152 -3.48 -10.68 21.78
N LEU A 153 -3.51 -9.37 22.03
CA LEU A 153 -3.94 -8.37 21.06
C LEU A 153 -2.97 -8.27 19.87
N ARG A 154 -1.66 -8.31 20.13
CA ARG A 154 -0.63 -8.36 19.08
C ARG A 154 -0.85 -9.55 18.15
N HIS A 155 -1.03 -10.75 18.73
CA HIS A 155 -1.30 -11.95 17.95
C HIS A 155 -2.62 -11.89 17.20
N GLN A 156 -3.69 -11.41 17.83
CA GLN A 156 -4.98 -11.23 17.16
C GLN A 156 -4.85 -10.29 15.97
N PHE A 157 -4.14 -9.18 16.09
CA PHE A 157 -3.90 -8.27 14.97
C PHE A 157 -3.15 -8.97 13.84
N LEU A 158 -2.00 -9.61 14.13
CA LEU A 158 -1.17 -10.26 13.10
C LEU A 158 -1.92 -11.40 12.41
N MET A 159 -2.63 -12.24 13.18
CA MET A 159 -3.42 -13.34 12.64
C MET A 159 -4.62 -12.84 11.83
N SER A 160 -5.31 -11.79 12.31
CA SER A 160 -6.44 -11.20 11.57
C SER A 160 -5.96 -10.57 10.26
N PHE A 161 -4.82 -9.87 10.30
CA PHE A 161 -4.17 -9.32 9.11
C PHE A 161 -3.86 -10.45 8.13
N MET A 162 -3.11 -11.47 8.55
CA MET A 162 -2.76 -12.60 7.67
C MET A 162 -3.99 -13.34 7.12
N THR A 163 -5.05 -13.47 7.92
CA THR A 163 -6.30 -14.14 7.50
C THR A 163 -7.04 -13.31 6.45
N VAL A 164 -7.23 -12.01 6.69
CA VAL A 164 -7.91 -11.12 5.74
C VAL A 164 -7.16 -11.05 4.41
N TRP A 165 -5.83 -10.97 4.45
CA TRP A 165 -5.01 -10.92 3.23
C TRP A 165 -4.99 -12.25 2.48
N THR A 166 -5.03 -13.38 3.19
CA THR A 166 -5.15 -14.70 2.54
C THR A 166 -6.53 -14.89 1.92
N LEU A 167 -7.60 -14.67 2.68
CA LEU A 167 -8.97 -14.90 2.21
C LEU A 167 -9.39 -13.87 1.15
N GLY A 168 -9.23 -12.58 1.45
CA GLY A 168 -9.62 -11.50 0.54
C GLY A 168 -8.60 -11.25 -0.55
N GLY A 169 -7.32 -11.15 -0.16
CA GLY A 169 -6.25 -10.78 -1.08
C GLY A 169 -5.86 -11.88 -2.07
N PHE A 170 -6.14 -13.15 -1.78
CA PHE A 170 -5.84 -14.26 -2.69
C PHE A 170 -7.09 -15.05 -3.10
N PHE A 171 -7.80 -15.69 -2.17
CA PHE A 171 -8.90 -16.59 -2.55
C PHE A 171 -10.08 -15.87 -3.22
N LEU A 172 -10.58 -14.78 -2.63
CA LEU A 172 -11.64 -13.97 -3.24
C LEU A 172 -11.15 -13.29 -4.52
N ALA A 173 -9.93 -12.74 -4.51
CA ALA A 173 -9.33 -12.11 -5.70
C ALA A 173 -9.19 -13.09 -6.87
N MET A 174 -8.84 -14.35 -6.62
CA MET A 174 -8.78 -15.38 -7.65
C MET A 174 -10.18 -15.75 -8.17
N GLY A 175 -11.15 -15.89 -7.28
CA GLY A 175 -12.52 -16.23 -7.63
C GLY A 175 -13.24 -15.13 -8.44
N LEU A 176 -12.90 -13.87 -8.19
CA LEU A 176 -13.44 -12.68 -8.85
C LEU A 176 -12.37 -11.96 -9.69
N SER A 177 -11.45 -12.72 -10.28
CA SER A 177 -10.29 -12.18 -11.00
C SER A 177 -10.72 -11.23 -12.12
N SER A 178 -10.26 -9.98 -12.03
CA SER A 178 -10.48 -8.91 -13.00
C SER A 178 -9.24 -8.01 -13.04
N ALA A 179 -8.80 -7.66 -14.24
CA ALA A 179 -7.67 -6.75 -14.45
C ALA A 179 -8.09 -5.28 -14.21
N GLY A 180 -9.36 -4.99 -14.45
CA GLY A 180 -9.98 -3.71 -14.23
C GLY A 180 -9.93 -2.77 -15.44
N PRO A 181 -10.47 -1.55 -15.27
CA PRO A 181 -10.65 -0.58 -16.36
C PRO A 181 -9.39 -0.22 -17.14
N CYS A 182 -8.22 -0.19 -16.49
CA CYS A 182 -6.96 0.23 -17.11
C CYS A 182 -6.41 -0.76 -18.14
N PHE A 183 -6.73 -2.05 -18.01
CA PHE A 183 -6.30 -3.10 -18.93
C PHE A 183 -7.42 -3.61 -19.84
N TYR A 184 -8.64 -3.08 -19.70
CA TYR A 184 -9.83 -3.57 -20.39
C TYR A 184 -9.69 -3.54 -21.92
N GLU A 185 -9.15 -2.45 -22.47
CA GLU A 185 -8.88 -2.32 -23.91
C GLU A 185 -7.71 -3.21 -24.35
N GLN A 186 -6.64 -3.29 -23.55
CA GLN A 186 -5.46 -4.11 -23.85
C GLN A 186 -5.78 -5.61 -23.87
N LEU A 187 -6.78 -6.05 -23.09
CA LEU A 187 -7.32 -7.41 -23.09
C LEU A 187 -8.34 -7.67 -24.22
N GLY A 188 -8.60 -6.68 -25.08
CA GLY A 188 -9.51 -6.82 -26.22
C GLY A 188 -11.00 -6.84 -25.85
N PHE A 189 -11.36 -6.29 -24.68
CA PHE A 189 -12.77 -6.25 -24.24
C PHE A 189 -13.55 -5.05 -24.77
N GLY A 190 -12.87 -4.11 -25.45
CA GLY A 190 -13.46 -2.93 -26.08
C GLY A 190 -12.90 -1.62 -25.49
N ASN A 191 -13.45 -0.49 -25.95
CA ASN A 191 -12.88 0.83 -25.67
C ASN A 191 -13.67 1.61 -24.61
N ASP A 192 -14.46 0.90 -23.80
CA ASP A 192 -15.39 1.47 -22.80
C ASP A 192 -14.71 2.43 -21.82
N PHE A 193 -13.45 2.15 -21.46
CA PHE A 193 -12.65 2.96 -20.53
C PHE A 193 -11.57 3.81 -21.21
N HIS A 194 -11.53 3.82 -22.55
CA HIS A 194 -10.55 4.59 -23.31
C HIS A 194 -10.57 6.10 -22.98
N PRO A 195 -11.74 6.77 -22.88
CA PRO A 195 -11.78 8.19 -22.52
C PRO A 195 -11.23 8.47 -21.12
N LEU A 196 -11.46 7.56 -20.18
CA LEU A 196 -10.93 7.65 -18.82
C LEU A 196 -9.39 7.55 -18.84
N MET A 197 -8.84 6.56 -19.54
CA MET A 197 -7.38 6.38 -19.65
C MET A 197 -6.72 7.56 -20.35
N GLN A 198 -7.35 8.13 -21.38
CA GLN A 198 -6.87 9.33 -22.05
C GLN A 198 -6.86 10.54 -21.10
N ALA A 199 -7.91 10.74 -20.32
CA ALA A 199 -7.98 11.83 -19.35
C ALA A 199 -6.89 11.72 -18.27
N LEU A 200 -6.64 10.51 -17.76
CA LEU A 200 -5.55 10.25 -16.82
C LEU A 200 -4.18 10.57 -17.44
N ALA A 201 -3.93 10.13 -18.68
CA ALA A 201 -2.67 10.43 -19.38
C ALA A 201 -2.46 11.93 -19.63
N VAL A 202 -3.54 12.69 -19.86
CA VAL A 202 -3.44 14.16 -19.98
C VAL A 202 -3.14 14.80 -18.63
N ALA A 203 -3.78 14.36 -17.55
CA ALA A 203 -3.55 14.87 -16.20
C ALA A 203 -2.12 14.57 -15.69
N ASP A 204 -1.58 13.41 -16.04
CA ASP A 204 -0.20 12.99 -15.70
C ASP A 204 0.87 13.97 -16.19
N ARG A 205 0.65 14.60 -17.36
CA ARG A 205 1.55 15.62 -17.92
C ARG A 205 1.61 16.89 -17.07
N VAL A 206 0.61 17.15 -16.24
CA VAL A 206 0.55 18.31 -15.33
C VAL A 206 1.04 17.93 -13.94
N TYR A 207 0.50 16.83 -13.40
CA TYR A 207 0.91 16.28 -12.12
C TYR A 207 1.11 14.77 -12.28
N PRO A 208 2.30 14.23 -11.95
CA PRO A 208 2.55 12.81 -12.07
C PRO A 208 1.52 11.96 -11.29
N ILE A 209 0.91 11.01 -11.99
CA ILE A 209 -0.02 10.01 -11.45
C ILE A 209 0.74 8.70 -11.31
N TRP A 210 1.17 8.40 -10.08
CA TRP A 210 2.03 7.25 -9.76
C TRP A 210 1.42 5.91 -10.15
N ALA A 211 0.09 5.82 -10.16
CA ALA A 211 -0.62 4.62 -10.56
C ALA A 211 -0.39 4.24 -12.03
N LEU A 212 -0.14 5.19 -12.95
CA LEU A 212 0.07 4.88 -14.37
C LEU A 212 1.38 4.12 -14.59
N SER A 213 2.49 4.59 -14.01
CA SER A 213 3.77 3.86 -14.07
C SER A 213 3.67 2.47 -13.43
N THR A 214 2.86 2.32 -12.37
CA THR A 214 2.62 1.01 -11.75
C THR A 214 1.82 0.10 -12.68
N GLN A 215 0.82 0.63 -13.41
CA GLN A 215 0.05 -0.13 -14.40
C GLN A 215 0.96 -0.64 -15.52
N ASP A 216 1.85 0.21 -16.03
CA ASP A 216 2.81 -0.17 -17.07
C ASP A 216 3.78 -1.28 -16.62
N MET A 217 4.18 -1.28 -15.34
CA MET A 217 5.02 -2.34 -14.76
C MET A 217 4.29 -3.68 -14.58
N LEU A 218 2.96 -3.65 -14.43
CA LEU A 218 2.13 -4.82 -14.15
C LEU A 218 1.64 -5.53 -15.40
N TRP A 219 1.79 -4.91 -16.58
CA TRP A 219 1.44 -5.50 -17.87
C TRP A 219 2.58 -6.38 -18.40
#